data_AF-R7T659-F1
#
_entry.id   AF-R7T659-F1
#
_cell.length_a   1.000
_cell.length_b   1.000
_cell.length_c   1.000
_cell.angle_alpha   90.00
_cell.angle_beta   90.00
_cell.angle_gamma   90.00
#
_symmetry.space_group_name_H-M   'P 1'
#
loop_
_entity.id
_entity.type
_entity.pdbx_description
1 polymer ?
#
loop_
_entity_poly.entity_id
_entity_poly.type
_entity_poly.pdbx_seq_one_letter_code
_entity_poly.pdbx_strand_id
1 'polypeptide(L)'
;MPLVHRQIEPVRINRTHVDTKDQFDLNIVSNNALTSLMKQMSSLVQHAEDMFNGLSEECRTVLYRAERLQSKVTVLTSNVGKLDAKTVIVRK
;
A
#
# COMPACT_ATOMS: atom_id res chain seq x y z
N MET A 1 -3.99 1.22 15.01
CA MET A 1 -4.82 1.30 13.79
C MET A 1 -5.95 0.28 13.90
N PRO A 2 -7.22 0.66 13.72
CA PRO A 2 -8.29 -0.32 13.57
C PRO A 2 -7.98 -1.21 12.36
N LEU A 3 -8.22 -2.53 12.46
CA LEU A 3 -8.06 -3.44 11.32
C LEU A 3 -9.01 -2.97 10.21
N VAL A 4 -8.46 -2.52 9.08
CA VAL A 4 -9.25 -2.17 7.90
C VAL A 4 -9.94 -3.43 7.40
N HIS A 5 -11.26 -3.49 7.55
CA HIS A 5 -12.06 -4.58 7.02
C HIS A 5 -12.18 -4.39 5.50
N ARG A 6 -11.35 -5.09 4.72
CA ARG A 6 -11.37 -5.06 3.25
C ARG A 6 -12.31 -6.12 2.71
N GLN A 7 -13.60 -5.80 2.68
CA GLN A 7 -14.58 -6.66 2.05
C GLN A 7 -14.57 -6.44 0.53
N ILE A 8 -14.37 -7.51 -0.23
CA ILE A 8 -14.43 -7.48 -1.69
C ILE A 8 -15.90 -7.67 -2.10
N GLU A 9 -16.42 -6.79 -2.94
CA GLU A 9 -17.80 -6.85 -3.42
C GLU A 9 -17.88 -7.06 -4.93
N PRO A 10 -18.82 -7.89 -5.43
CA PRO A 10 -19.83 -8.66 -4.69
C PRO A 10 -19.28 -9.96 -4.07
N VAL A 11 -19.75 -10.31 -2.86
CA VAL A 11 -19.39 -11.57 -2.19
C VAL A 11 -20.12 -12.77 -2.81
N ARG A 12 -21.34 -12.56 -3.33
CA ARG A 12 -22.19 -13.59 -3.93
C ARG A 12 -22.32 -13.35 -5.42
N ILE A 13 -21.52 -14.06 -6.21
CA ILE A 13 -21.41 -13.86 -7.67
C ILE A 13 -22.67 -14.34 -8.41
N ASN A 14 -23.27 -15.46 -7.99
CA ASN A 14 -24.35 -16.14 -8.72
C ASN A 14 -25.51 -16.64 -7.83
N ARG A 15 -25.64 -16.13 -6.61
CA ARG A 15 -26.69 -16.58 -5.67
C ARG A 15 -27.95 -15.72 -5.71
N THR A 16 -28.18 -14.98 -6.78
CA THR A 16 -29.41 -14.21 -6.97
C THR A 16 -30.51 -15.13 -7.50
N HIS A 17 -31.68 -15.10 -6.85
CA HIS A 17 -32.84 -15.86 -7.27
C HIS A 17 -33.30 -15.33 -8.63
N VAL A 18 -33.41 -16.21 -9.63
CA VAL A 18 -33.96 -15.86 -10.94
C VAL A 18 -35.46 -16.09 -10.84
N ASP A 19 -36.23 -15.00 -10.73
CA ASP A 19 -37.69 -15.05 -10.47
C ASP A 19 -38.55 -15.49 -11.67
N THR A 20 -37.94 -15.89 -12.79
CA THR A 20 -38.70 -16.30 -13.98
C THR A 20 -39.02 -17.79 -13.96
N LYS A 21 -40.30 -18.11 -13.72
CA LYS A 21 -40.88 -19.45 -13.78
C LYS A 21 -40.70 -20.17 -15.13
N ASP A 22 -40.30 -19.47 -16.20
CA ASP A 22 -40.36 -20.02 -17.57
C ASP A 22 -39.05 -20.08 -18.36
N GLN A 23 -37.87 -19.71 -17.83
CA GLN A 23 -36.59 -20.08 -18.49
C GLN A 23 -35.37 -19.83 -17.61
N PHE A 24 -34.77 -20.91 -17.12
CA PHE A 24 -33.36 -20.94 -16.75
C PHE A 24 -32.52 -20.89 -18.03
N ASP A 25 -32.38 -19.71 -18.65
CA ASP A 25 -31.44 -19.53 -19.75
C ASP A 25 -30.01 -19.48 -19.18
N LEU A 26 -29.25 -20.54 -19.46
CA LEU A 26 -27.85 -20.67 -19.07
C LEU A 26 -27.02 -19.46 -19.52
N ASN A 27 -27.36 -18.84 -20.65
CA ASN A 27 -26.65 -17.67 -21.15
C ASN A 27 -26.82 -16.46 -20.22
N ILE A 28 -28.03 -16.24 -19.70
CA ILE A 28 -28.32 -15.13 -18.77
C ILE A 28 -27.58 -15.35 -17.44
N VAL A 29 -27.63 -16.57 -16.90
CA VAL A 29 -26.91 -16.92 -15.66
C VAL A 29 -25.40 -16.77 -15.84
N SER A 30 -24.86 -17.25 -16.96
CA SER A 30 -23.42 -17.11 -17.29
C SER A 30 -23.00 -15.65 -17.45
N ASN A 31 -23.81 -14.83 -18.13
CA ASN A 31 -23.51 -13.41 -18.30
C ASN A 31 -23.55 -12.64 -16.96
N ASN A 32 -24.51 -12.97 -16.09
CA ASN A 32 -24.59 -12.40 -14.73
C ASN A 32 -23.39 -12.82 -13.87
N ALA A 33 -22.92 -14.06 -14.03
CA ALA A 33 -21.72 -14.56 -13.39
C ALA A 33 -20.48 -13.76 -13.79
N LEU A 34 -20.29 -13.60 -15.09
CA LEU A 34 -19.15 -12.89 -15.66
C LEU A 34 -19.15 -11.42 -15.20
N THR A 35 -20.30 -10.76 -15.28
CA THR A 35 -20.47 -9.37 -14.82
C THR A 35 -20.14 -9.22 -13.33
N SER A 36 -20.61 -10.16 -12.51
CA SER A 36 -20.36 -10.14 -11.06
C SER A 36 -18.89 -10.42 -10.72
N LEU A 37 -18.23 -11.32 -11.47
CA LEU A 37 -16.79 -11.55 -11.37
C LEU A 37 -15.99 -10.30 -11.74
N MET A 38 -16.33 -9.62 -12.84
CA MET A 38 -15.66 -8.39 -13.26
C MET A 38 -15.78 -7.29 -12.18
N LYS A 39 -16.95 -7.15 -11.56
CA LYS A 39 -17.15 -6.23 -10.44
C LYS A 39 -16.29 -6.62 -9.23
N GLN A 40 -16.22 -7.91 -8.92
CA GLN A 40 -15.43 -8.41 -7.80
C GLN A 40 -13.94 -8.16 -8.00
N MET A 41 -13.44 -8.38 -9.22
CA MET A 41 -12.06 -8.09 -9.59
C MET A 41 -11.77 -6.59 -9.52
N SER A 42 -12.68 -5.73 -9.96
CA SER A 42 -12.54 -4.28 -9.82
C SER A 42 -12.42 -3.85 -8.36
N SER A 43 -13.30 -4.37 -7.48
CA SER A 43 -13.23 -4.13 -6.04
C SER A 43 -11.90 -4.60 -5.44
N LEU A 44 -11.40 -5.76 -5.86
CA LEU A 44 -10.09 -6.26 -5.43
C LEU A 44 -8.94 -5.35 -5.88
N VAL A 45 -8.95 -4.87 -7.12
CA VAL A 45 -7.92 -3.98 -7.65
C VAL A 45 -7.92 -2.65 -6.88
N GLN A 46 -9.09 -2.09 -6.58
CA GLN A 46 -9.20 -0.88 -5.77
C GLN A 46 -8.58 -1.07 -4.38
N HIS A 47 -8.86 -2.20 -3.72
CA HIS A 47 -8.23 -2.53 -2.43
C HIS A 47 -6.71 -2.68 -2.55
N ALA A 48 -6.21 -3.26 -3.65
CA ALA A 48 -4.78 -3.39 -3.89
C ALA A 48 -4.10 -2.03 -4.10
N GLU A 49 -4.73 -1.15 -4.86
CA GLU A 49 -4.26 0.21 -5.10
C GLU A 49 -4.15 1.00 -3.78
N ASP A 50 -5.19 0.96 -2.94
CA ASP A 50 -5.17 1.63 -1.63
C ASP A 50 -4.04 1.11 -0.73
N MET A 51 -3.78 -0.19 -0.73
CA MET A 51 -2.67 -0.78 0.02
C MET A 51 -1.31 -0.33 -0.50
N PHE A 52 -1.10 -0.36 -1.82
CA PHE A 52 0.18 0.03 -2.40
C PHE A 52 0.43 1.54 -2.30
N ASN A 53 -0.61 2.37 -2.37
CA ASN A 53 -0.51 3.80 -2.13
C ASN A 53 -0.10 4.09 -0.68
N GLY A 54 -0.75 3.47 0.30
CA GLY A 54 -0.38 3.62 1.71
C GLY A 54 1.06 3.17 1.98
N LEU A 55 1.45 2.00 1.45
CA LEU A 55 2.82 1.50 1.60
C LEU A 55 3.85 2.43 0.92
N SER A 56 3.54 2.95 -0.26
CA SER A 56 4.40 3.88 -0.99
C SER A 56 4.63 5.16 -0.19
N GLU A 57 3.58 5.72 0.41
CA GLU A 57 3.68 6.92 1.25
C GLU A 57 4.54 6.68 2.50
N GLU A 58 4.36 5.55 3.17
CA GLU A 58 5.17 5.16 4.33
C GLU A 58 6.63 4.96 3.93
N CYS A 59 6.91 4.23 2.85
CA CYS A 59 8.25 4.05 2.30
C CYS A 59 8.90 5.39 1.96
N ARG A 60 8.17 6.31 1.33
CA ARG A 60 8.66 7.65 1.00
C ARG A 60 9.05 8.44 2.25
N THR A 61 8.25 8.33 3.30
CA THR A 61 8.54 8.96 4.60
C THR A 61 9.81 8.38 5.23
N VAL A 62 9.98 7.06 5.19
CA VAL A 62 11.18 6.39 5.68
C VAL A 62 12.41 6.82 4.87
N LEU A 63 12.32 6.83 3.55
CA LEU A 63 13.41 7.27 2.66
C LEU A 63 13.84 8.70 2.95
N TYR A 64 12.89 9.63 3.06
CA TYR A 64 13.20 11.03 3.39
C TYR A 64 13.95 11.17 4.72
N ARG A 65 13.55 10.39 5.73
CA ARG A 65 14.24 10.37 7.04
C ARG A 65 15.63 9.77 6.93
N ALA A 66 15.80 8.72 6.14
CA ALA A 66 17.08 8.07 5.90
C ALA A 66 18.06 9.02 5.17
N GLU A 67 17.59 9.73 4.14
CA GLU A 67 18.39 10.73 3.42
C GLU A 67 18.85 11.85 4.35
N ARG A 68 17.95 12.41 5.16
CA ARG A 68 18.28 13.46 6.12
C ARG A 68 19.28 12.96 7.17
N LEU A 69 19.15 11.72 7.61
CA LEU A 69 20.11 11.10 8.52
C LEU A 69 21.47 10.93 7.84
N GLN A 70 21.49 10.45 6.61
CA GLN A 70 22.70 10.29 5.81
C GLN A 70 23.45 11.62 5.68
N SER A 71 22.76 12.72 5.35
CA SER A 71 23.39 14.04 5.26
C SER A 71 24.02 14.46 6.60
N LYS A 72 23.33 14.25 7.72
CA LYS A 72 23.86 14.56 9.06
C LYS A 72 25.09 13.73 9.40
N VAL A 73 25.06 12.43 9.08
CA VAL A 73 26.20 11.53 9.29
C VAL A 73 27.39 11.99 8.46
N THR A 74 27.20 12.33 7.19
CA THR A 74 28.29 12.82 6.33
C THR A 74 28.94 14.09 6.89
N VAL A 75 28.13 15.06 7.34
CA VAL A 75 28.65 16.30 7.97
C VAL A 75 29.41 15.98 9.26
N LEU A 76 28.86 15.11 10.11
CA LEU A 76 29.50 14.73 11.35
C LEU A 76 30.84 14.03 11.10
N THR A 77 30.89 13.08 10.17
CA THR A 77 32.13 12.37 9.80
C THR A 77 33.19 13.34 9.27
N SER A 78 32.80 14.32 8.45
CA SER A 78 33.73 15.35 7.98
C SER A 78 34.28 16.21 9.14
N ASN A 79 33.41 16.61 10.06
CA ASN A 79 33.81 17.43 11.20
C ASN A 79 34.72 16.66 12.15
N VAL A 80 34.38 15.41 12.48
CA VAL A 80 35.20 14.52 13.32
C VAL A 80 36.56 14.27 12.68
N GLY A 81 36.62 14.04 11.37
CA GLY A 81 37.88 13.87 10.65
C GLY A 81 38.79 15.11 10.70
N LYS A 82 38.24 16.31 10.92
CA LYS A 82 39.01 17.56 11.05
C LYS A 82 39.46 17.85 12.49
N LEU A 83 38.97 17.12 13.49
CA LEU A 83 39.37 17.32 14.88
C LEU A 83 40.80 16.79 15.09
N ASP A 84 41.77 17.69 15.21
CA ASP A 84 43.14 17.36 15.61
C ASP A 84 43.37 17.70 17.09
N ALA A 85 43.42 16.67 17.93
CA ALA A 85 43.64 16.79 19.37
C ALA A 85 45.01 17.39 19.75
N LYS A 86 46.00 17.42 18.84
CA LYS A 86 47.32 18.03 19.10
C LYS A 86 47.33 19.55 19.02
N THR A 87 46.32 20.16 18.41
CA THR A 87 46.20 21.62 18.26
C THR A 87 45.48 22.29 19.43
N VAL A 88 44.86 21.51 20.32
CA VAL A 88 44.12 22.01 21.48
C VAL A 88 45.11 22.38 22.58
N ILE A 89 45.36 23.69 22.75
CA ILE A 89 46.12 24.23 23.88
C ILE A 89 45.28 24.04 25.14
N VAL A 90 45.59 23.00 25.93
CA VAL A 90 45.02 22.82 27.26
C VAL A 90 45.55 23.94 28.14
N ARG A 91 44.68 24.90 28.51
CA ARG A 91 45.01 25.90 29.52
C ARG A 91 45.24 25.17 30.85
N LYS A 92 46.50 25.20 31.32
CA LYS A 92 46.88 24.81 32.68
C LYS A 92 46.35 25.82 33.70
#